data_AF-A0A2E9SN08-F1
#
_entry.id   AF-A0A2E9SN08-F1
#
_cell.length_a   1.000
_cell.length_b   1.000
_cell.length_c   1.000
_cell.angle_alpha   90.00
_cell.angle_beta   90.00
_cell.angle_gamma   90.00
#
_symmetry.space_group_name_H-M   'P 1'
#
loop_
_entity.id
_entity.type
_entity.pdbx_description
1 polymer ?
#
loop_
_entity_poly.entity_id
_entity_poly.type
_entity_poly.pdbx_seq_one_letter_code
_entity_poly.pdbx_strand_id
1 'polypeptide(L)'
;MKNHTSLFVATAMTAAVSALSSGSLHAQEATPPTASSTIEEVLVTARRRSESMQEIPVSMTAFTSSDIAEVGITDISHVSELTPNLVILPNSGGNDGALICMRGLCRTDFTITEDPMVGVYLDGIYVGKSIGSLFDVAELERVEVLRGPQGTLYGKNTLGGAVILHTRKPSGDVGGKATVTAGNYGRRDAKGYIEFPVNDELAASVSVLSKNRDPFVKNTQGDDRWDENNRAIHTALNWRPIENLIVDYAFDRQRKREQPMASQMTSASGWLAAMYGQDVRPDREDTVSTFGASHSNIDMTAHGATVEYSLADRGTFEDLVIKSISGYRSVKNELLNNATGASSPFIYNEDIFDYDAFTQEIQLTGAAFNGFIDFVVGAFYFNETGDYSNEQEIDAFASHVLLTTEIDNTSQALFTEVTAHLTARMDLTLGVRYTEEDREQ
;
A
#
# COMPACT_ATOMS: atom_id res chain seq x y z
N MET A 1 65.36 13.45 37.12
CA MET A 1 64.85 14.60 37.90
C MET A 1 63.43 14.27 38.34
N LYS A 2 63.23 14.16 39.67
CA LYS A 2 62.02 14.33 40.50
C LYS A 2 60.68 13.84 39.90
N ASN A 3 60.17 12.69 40.36
CA ASN A 3 59.11 12.52 41.39
C ASN A 3 57.75 13.07 40.90
N HIS A 4 56.67 12.29 40.82
CA HIS A 4 55.89 11.90 42.00
C HIS A 4 55.18 10.54 41.90
N THR A 5 55.12 9.92 43.07
CA THR A 5 54.53 8.63 43.46
C THR A 5 53.40 8.91 44.45
N SER A 6 52.25 8.23 44.35
CA SER A 6 51.29 7.84 45.42
C SER A 6 49.96 7.45 44.74
N LEU A 7 49.38 6.25 44.75
CA LEU A 7 49.21 5.14 45.71
C LEU A 7 48.36 5.47 46.94
N PHE A 8 47.15 4.88 47.03
CA PHE A 8 46.39 4.38 48.21
C PHE A 8 45.07 3.81 47.62
N VAL A 9 44.74 2.50 47.58
CA VAL A 9 44.63 1.40 48.58
C VAL A 9 43.56 1.62 49.67
N ALA A 10 42.42 0.95 49.44
CA ALA A 10 41.57 0.13 50.34
C ALA A 10 41.12 0.65 51.72
N THR A 11 39.79 0.60 51.95
CA THR A 11 39.09 0.33 53.23
C THR A 11 37.57 0.34 52.96
N ALA A 12 36.66 -0.38 53.62
CA ALA A 12 36.65 -1.65 54.33
C ALA A 12 35.17 -1.99 54.58
N MET A 13 34.91 -3.29 54.66
CA MET A 13 33.70 -3.98 55.10
C MET A 13 33.41 -3.70 56.59
N THR A 14 32.14 -3.48 56.97
CA THR A 14 31.55 -3.76 58.31
C THR A 14 30.02 -3.73 58.16
N ALA A 15 29.27 -4.84 58.08
CA ALA A 15 28.92 -5.88 59.06
C ALA A 15 27.84 -5.48 60.10
N ALA A 16 26.64 -6.10 59.99
CA ALA A 16 25.70 -6.50 61.06
C ALA A 16 24.51 -7.22 60.37
N VAL A 17 24.40 -8.56 60.30
CA VAL A 17 24.18 -9.61 61.33
C VAL A 17 22.82 -9.49 62.06
N SER A 18 21.89 -10.32 61.55
CA SER A 18 20.82 -11.09 62.20
C SER A 18 19.65 -10.41 62.92
N ALA A 19 18.44 -10.71 62.43
CA ALA A 19 17.33 -11.15 63.27
C ALA A 19 16.44 -12.13 62.48
N LEU A 20 16.39 -13.38 62.92
CA LEU A 20 15.33 -14.32 62.60
C LEU A 20 14.04 -13.81 63.26
N SER A 21 12.97 -13.69 62.50
CA SER A 21 11.61 -13.68 63.04
C SER A 21 10.73 -14.57 62.17
N SER A 22 10.50 -15.78 62.67
CA SER A 22 9.43 -16.68 62.27
C SER A 22 8.10 -15.99 62.57
N GLY A 23 7.37 -15.57 61.53
CA GLY A 23 6.04 -14.99 61.64
C GLY A 23 5.12 -15.59 60.58
N SER A 24 4.26 -16.51 61.00
CA SER A 24 2.98 -16.93 60.41
C SER A 24 2.79 -16.74 58.89
N LEU A 25 2.79 -17.84 58.14
CA LEU A 25 2.06 -17.93 56.86
C LEU A 25 0.59 -17.59 57.13
N HIS A 26 0.15 -16.42 56.68
CA HIS A 26 -1.24 -16.21 56.29
C HIS A 26 -1.30 -16.50 54.80
N ALA A 27 -2.13 -17.48 54.43
CA ALA A 27 -2.53 -17.70 53.06
C ALA A 27 -3.28 -16.44 52.59
N GLN A 28 -2.57 -15.59 51.84
CA GLN A 28 -3.20 -14.55 51.05
C GLN A 28 -3.80 -15.27 49.85
N GLU A 29 -5.13 -15.38 49.83
CA GLU A 29 -5.88 -15.71 48.62
C GLU A 29 -5.37 -14.76 47.53
N ALA A 30 -4.58 -15.31 46.62
CA ALA A 30 -4.24 -14.64 45.39
C ALA A 30 -5.55 -14.50 44.62
N THR A 31 -6.16 -13.31 44.70
CA THR A 31 -7.11 -12.86 43.69
C THR A 31 -6.44 -13.12 42.34
N PRO A 32 -6.98 -14.03 41.50
CA PRO A 32 -6.43 -14.23 40.17
C PRO A 32 -6.40 -12.87 39.49
N PRO A 33 -5.30 -12.50 38.80
CA PRO A 33 -5.36 -11.33 37.95
C PRO A 33 -6.49 -11.61 36.95
N THR A 34 -7.58 -10.86 37.05
CA THR A 34 -8.52 -10.72 35.95
C THR A 34 -7.76 -9.98 34.87
N ALA A 35 -6.90 -10.71 34.16
CA ALA A 35 -6.56 -10.37 32.80
C ALA A 35 -7.88 -10.55 32.05
N SER A 36 -8.66 -9.48 31.98
CA SER A 36 -9.55 -9.33 30.84
C SER A 36 -8.60 -9.34 29.64
N SER A 37 -8.42 -10.50 29.02
CA SER A 37 -8.10 -10.56 27.61
C SER A 37 -9.34 -10.05 26.87
N THR A 38 -9.65 -8.77 27.06
CA THR A 38 -10.42 -8.02 26.09
C THR A 38 -9.56 -8.06 24.85
N ILE A 39 -9.89 -9.00 23.96
CA ILE A 39 -9.41 -8.98 22.59
C ILE A 39 -9.76 -7.58 22.10
N GLU A 40 -8.75 -6.78 21.77
CA GLU A 40 -8.97 -5.45 21.23
C GLU A 40 -9.81 -5.61 19.96
N GLU A 41 -10.92 -4.89 19.93
CA GLU A 41 -11.84 -4.95 18.81
C GLU A 41 -11.23 -4.20 17.64
N VAL A 42 -10.86 -4.92 16.58
CA VAL A 42 -10.34 -4.31 15.36
C VAL A 42 -11.53 -3.84 14.52
N LEU A 43 -11.75 -2.53 14.52
CA LEU A 43 -12.74 -1.89 13.68
C LEU A 43 -12.22 -1.82 12.24
N VAL A 44 -13.06 -2.24 11.32
CA VAL A 44 -12.75 -2.30 9.89
C VAL A 44 -13.90 -1.70 9.09
N THR A 45 -13.60 -1.23 7.88
CA THR A 45 -14.59 -0.63 6.98
C THR A 45 -14.84 -1.45 5.73
N ALA A 46 -14.56 -2.75 5.82
CA ALA A 46 -14.68 -3.73 4.74
C ALA A 46 -16.07 -3.80 4.09
N ARG A 47 -17.14 -3.31 4.74
CA ARG A 47 -18.49 -3.22 4.15
C ARG A 47 -18.97 -1.78 3.93
N ARG A 48 -18.02 -0.86 3.79
CA ARG A 48 -18.25 0.61 3.75
C ARG A 48 -18.91 1.17 5.02
N ARG A 49 -19.01 0.36 6.07
CA ARG A 49 -19.46 0.69 7.43
C ARG A 49 -18.39 0.26 8.43
N SER A 50 -18.25 1.00 9.52
CA SER A 50 -17.32 0.66 10.60
C SER A 50 -17.92 -0.46 11.45
N GLU A 51 -17.29 -1.64 11.42
CA GLU A 51 -17.77 -2.85 12.10
C GLU A 51 -16.61 -3.65 12.68
N SER A 52 -16.92 -4.53 13.63
CA SER A 52 -15.96 -5.46 14.20
C SER A 52 -15.49 -6.47 13.15
N MET A 53 -14.17 -6.67 13.00
CA MET A 53 -13.63 -7.72 12.11
C MET A 53 -14.19 -9.12 12.45
N GLN A 54 -14.57 -9.37 13.71
CA GLN A 54 -15.10 -10.67 14.16
C GLN A 54 -16.54 -10.94 13.69
N GLU A 55 -17.27 -9.89 13.30
CA GLU A 55 -18.69 -9.96 12.91
C GLU A 55 -18.86 -10.04 11.38
N ILE A 56 -17.79 -9.79 10.61
CA ILE A 56 -17.86 -9.78 9.15
C ILE A 56 -17.72 -11.20 8.61
N PRO A 57 -18.70 -11.72 7.84
CA PRO A 57 -18.67 -13.08 7.28
C PRO A 57 -17.78 -13.19 6.03
N VAL A 58 -16.65 -12.47 6.00
CA VAL A 58 -15.69 -12.46 4.89
C VAL A 58 -14.31 -12.82 5.44
N SER A 59 -13.60 -13.67 4.69
CA SER A 59 -12.22 -14.03 5.03
C SER A 59 -11.31 -12.82 4.89
N MET A 60 -11.05 -12.11 5.98
CA MET A 60 -10.20 -10.92 5.98
C MET A 60 -8.97 -11.04 6.88
N THR A 61 -8.03 -10.12 6.68
CA THR A 61 -6.88 -9.87 7.55
C THR A 61 -6.80 -8.36 7.73
N ALA A 62 -6.63 -7.87 8.95
CA ALA A 62 -6.44 -6.44 9.21
C ALA A 62 -5.18 -6.23 10.05
N PHE A 63 -4.42 -5.19 9.72
CA PHE A 63 -3.23 -4.76 10.44
C PHE A 63 -3.47 -3.35 10.96
N THR A 64 -3.39 -3.18 12.27
CA THR A 64 -3.49 -1.89 12.95
C THR A 64 -2.18 -1.12 12.85
N SER A 65 -2.19 0.17 13.20
CA SER A 65 -0.96 0.98 13.21
C SER A 65 0.14 0.43 14.14
N SER A 66 -0.24 -0.23 15.24
CA SER A 66 0.71 -0.93 16.12
C SER A 66 1.29 -2.16 15.45
N ASP A 67 0.48 -2.97 14.75
CA ASP A 67 0.98 -4.13 14.02
C ASP A 67 1.96 -3.72 12.91
N ILE A 68 1.61 -2.66 12.17
CA ILE A 68 2.46 -2.08 11.11
C ILE A 68 3.81 -1.64 11.68
N ALA A 69 3.81 -0.99 12.86
CA ALA A 69 5.02 -0.51 13.51
C ALA A 69 5.85 -1.64 14.14
N GLU A 70 5.21 -2.60 14.81
CA GLU A 70 5.87 -3.70 15.54
C GLU A 70 6.50 -4.70 14.58
N VAL A 71 5.81 -5.03 13.48
CA VAL A 71 6.29 -5.98 12.48
C VAL A 71 7.19 -5.30 11.43
N GLY A 72 7.31 -3.97 11.46
CA GLY A 72 8.17 -3.22 10.54
C GLY A 72 7.68 -3.27 9.10
N ILE A 73 6.36 -3.18 8.88
CA ILE A 73 5.77 -3.04 7.55
C ILE A 73 6.12 -1.65 7.03
N THR A 74 7.18 -1.56 6.23
CA THR A 74 7.70 -0.31 5.64
C THR A 74 7.33 -0.14 4.17
N ASP A 75 6.72 -1.17 3.58
CA ASP A 75 6.33 -1.26 2.17
C ASP A 75 5.11 -2.20 2.07
N ILE A 76 4.25 -1.99 1.09
CA ILE A 76 3.04 -2.80 0.89
C ILE A 76 3.36 -4.28 0.64
N SER A 77 4.54 -4.59 0.09
CA SER A 77 4.99 -5.97 -0.13
C SER A 77 5.14 -6.78 1.16
N HIS A 78 5.53 -6.15 2.29
CA HIS A 78 5.64 -6.82 3.58
C HIS A 78 4.27 -7.28 4.12
N VAL A 79 3.16 -6.67 3.69
CA VAL A 79 1.80 -7.12 4.04
C VAL A 79 1.56 -8.55 3.52
N SER A 80 2.15 -8.91 2.39
CA SER A 80 2.02 -10.26 1.81
C SER A 80 2.69 -11.35 2.64
N GLU A 81 3.76 -11.02 3.37
CA GLU A 81 4.48 -12.00 4.21
C GLU A 81 3.65 -12.48 5.41
N LEU A 82 2.73 -11.64 5.88
CA LEU A 82 1.85 -11.92 7.02
C LEU A 82 0.44 -12.33 6.60
N THR A 83 0.15 -12.30 5.29
CA THR A 83 -1.19 -12.54 4.78
C THR A 83 -1.25 -13.81 3.93
N PRO A 84 -1.96 -14.87 4.39
CA PRO A 84 -2.07 -16.11 3.62
C PRO A 84 -2.76 -15.90 2.27
N ASN A 85 -2.20 -16.53 1.23
CA ASN A 85 -2.69 -16.47 -0.16
C ASN A 85 -2.66 -15.06 -0.80
N LEU A 86 -1.85 -14.14 -0.26
CA LEU A 86 -1.50 -12.88 -0.88
C LEU A 86 -0.02 -12.95 -1.28
N VAL A 87 0.29 -12.53 -2.50
CA VAL A 87 1.67 -12.38 -2.97
C VAL A 87 1.77 -11.00 -3.61
N ILE A 88 2.73 -10.20 -3.15
CA ILE A 88 3.01 -8.89 -3.73
C ILE A 88 4.46 -8.92 -4.21
N LEU A 89 4.65 -8.77 -5.52
CA LEU A 89 5.97 -8.75 -6.14
C LEU A 89 6.20 -7.39 -6.80
N PRO A 90 7.44 -6.90 -6.88
CA PRO A 90 7.76 -5.84 -7.82
C PRO A 90 7.47 -6.32 -9.24
N ASN A 91 7.00 -5.42 -10.09
CA ASN A 91 6.67 -5.75 -11.47
C ASN A 91 7.92 -6.10 -12.28
N SER A 92 7.80 -7.01 -13.25
CA SER A 92 8.91 -7.35 -14.14
C SER A 92 9.13 -6.19 -15.11
N GLY A 93 10.17 -5.40 -14.89
CA GLY A 93 10.48 -4.24 -15.72
C GLY A 93 11.01 -3.06 -14.92
N GLY A 94 10.54 -2.84 -13.69
CA GLY A 94 11.03 -1.80 -12.77
C GLY A 94 10.50 -1.97 -11.35
N ASN A 95 11.08 -1.31 -10.34
CA ASN A 95 10.75 -1.60 -8.93
C ASN A 95 9.48 -0.89 -8.42
N ASP A 96 8.61 -0.39 -9.30
CA ASP A 96 7.60 0.60 -8.94
C ASP A 96 6.15 0.25 -9.27
N GLY A 97 5.93 -0.83 -10.01
CA GLY A 97 4.63 -1.47 -10.08
C GLY A 97 4.54 -2.57 -9.04
N ALA A 98 3.44 -2.67 -8.30
CA ALA A 98 3.16 -3.83 -7.46
C ALA A 98 2.31 -4.85 -8.25
N LEU A 99 2.88 -6.03 -8.52
CA LEU A 99 2.15 -7.20 -8.95
C LEU A 99 1.44 -7.80 -7.73
N ILE A 100 0.12 -7.58 -7.63
CA ILE A 100 -0.68 -8.08 -6.52
C ILE A 100 -1.47 -9.31 -6.96
N CYS A 101 -1.20 -10.41 -6.28
CA CYS A 101 -1.75 -11.72 -6.54
C CYS A 101 -2.53 -12.21 -5.33
N MET A 102 -3.75 -12.71 -5.54
CA MET A 102 -4.55 -13.28 -4.46
C MET A 102 -5.22 -14.58 -4.86
N ARG A 103 -5.00 -15.65 -4.08
CA ARG A 103 -5.51 -17.01 -4.36
C ARG A 103 -5.17 -17.50 -5.79
N GLY A 104 -4.00 -17.12 -6.30
CA GLY A 104 -3.52 -17.48 -7.64
C GLY A 104 -4.07 -16.61 -8.78
N LEU A 105 -4.94 -15.64 -8.50
CA LEU A 105 -5.39 -14.65 -9.47
C LEU A 105 -4.40 -13.49 -9.47
N CYS A 106 -3.74 -13.30 -10.60
CA CYS A 106 -2.66 -12.35 -10.82
C CYS A 106 -2.81 -11.74 -12.21
N ARG A 107 -2.40 -10.49 -12.35
CA ARG A 107 -2.17 -9.86 -13.65
C ARG A 107 -0.66 -9.73 -13.84
N THR A 108 -0.05 -10.52 -14.71
CA THR A 108 1.42 -10.60 -14.81
C THR A 108 2.08 -9.58 -15.73
N ASP A 109 1.30 -8.85 -16.53
CA ASP A 109 1.81 -7.77 -17.38
C ASP A 109 1.64 -6.40 -16.69
N PHE A 110 2.46 -5.41 -17.04
CA PHE A 110 2.40 -4.03 -16.59
C PHE A 110 1.77 -3.05 -17.60
N THR A 111 1.48 -3.51 -18.82
CA THR A 111 0.77 -2.75 -19.88
C THR A 111 -0.55 -2.12 -19.41
N ILE A 112 -0.75 -0.82 -19.61
CA ILE A 112 -1.95 -0.14 -19.05
C ILE A 112 -3.29 -0.68 -19.61
N THR A 113 -3.27 -1.47 -20.69
CA THR A 113 -4.44 -2.13 -21.31
C THR A 113 -5.06 -3.22 -20.47
N GLU A 114 -4.28 -3.78 -19.53
CA GLU A 114 -4.76 -4.81 -18.63
C GLU A 114 -5.20 -4.24 -17.29
N ASP A 115 -6.29 -4.82 -16.80
CA ASP A 115 -6.88 -4.52 -15.50
C ASP A 115 -6.35 -5.49 -14.43
N PRO A 116 -5.99 -5.02 -13.22
CA PRO A 116 -5.61 -5.92 -12.13
C PRO A 116 -6.76 -6.86 -11.74
N MET A 117 -6.42 -8.03 -11.18
CA MET A 117 -7.43 -8.98 -10.66
C MET A 117 -7.74 -8.79 -9.17
N VAL A 118 -6.93 -7.97 -8.48
CA VAL A 118 -7.08 -7.59 -7.07
C VAL A 118 -7.18 -6.08 -7.01
N GLY A 119 -8.24 -5.57 -6.38
CA GLY A 119 -8.49 -4.14 -6.29
C GLY A 119 -7.66 -3.53 -5.18
N VAL A 120 -7.07 -2.36 -5.42
CA VAL A 120 -6.38 -1.58 -4.39
C VAL A 120 -7.16 -0.31 -4.13
N TYR A 121 -7.39 -0.01 -2.85
CA TYR A 121 -8.08 1.19 -2.43
C TYR A 121 -7.24 1.95 -1.43
N LEU A 122 -7.10 3.27 -1.61
CA LEU A 122 -6.51 4.16 -0.63
C LEU A 122 -7.58 5.13 -0.15
N ASP A 123 -7.92 5.09 1.14
CA ASP A 123 -9.00 5.88 1.72
C ASP A 123 -10.34 5.73 0.97
N GLY A 124 -10.60 4.52 0.44
CA GLY A 124 -11.79 4.21 -0.35
C GLY A 124 -11.72 4.61 -1.82
N ILE A 125 -10.70 5.32 -2.26
CA ILE A 125 -10.44 5.67 -3.67
C ILE A 125 -9.82 4.47 -4.38
N TYR A 126 -10.40 4.06 -5.50
CA TYR A 126 -9.88 2.97 -6.31
C TYR A 126 -8.58 3.36 -7.04
N VAL A 127 -7.55 2.51 -6.93
CA VAL A 127 -6.25 2.68 -7.61
C VAL A 127 -6.20 1.73 -8.81
N GLY A 128 -6.54 2.25 -10.00
CA GLY A 128 -6.66 1.47 -11.23
C GLY A 128 -5.36 0.84 -11.71
N LYS A 129 -4.25 1.58 -11.62
CA LYS A 129 -2.90 1.10 -11.95
C LYS A 129 -2.02 1.20 -10.72
N SER A 130 -1.53 0.05 -10.24
CA SER A 130 -0.68 -0.06 -9.06
C SER A 130 0.76 0.34 -9.35
N ILE A 131 0.95 1.56 -9.90
CA ILE A 131 2.25 2.12 -10.24
C ILE A 131 2.53 3.35 -9.38
N GLY A 132 3.68 3.37 -8.72
CA GLY A 132 4.07 4.36 -7.71
C GLY A 132 3.90 3.83 -6.28
N SER A 133 4.68 4.40 -5.36
CA SER A 133 4.85 3.96 -3.97
C SER A 133 4.07 4.86 -2.99
N LEU A 134 2.82 5.19 -3.33
CA LEU A 134 1.95 6.06 -2.51
C LEU A 134 1.86 5.59 -1.04
N PHE A 135 1.95 4.28 -0.85
CA PHE A 135 1.85 3.61 0.44
C PHE A 135 3.07 3.83 1.34
N ASP A 136 4.22 4.19 0.77
CA ASP A 136 5.47 4.34 1.52
C ASP A 136 5.54 5.67 2.27
N VAL A 137 4.96 6.72 1.69
CA VAL A 137 5.04 8.09 2.20
C VAL A 137 3.97 8.39 3.24
N ALA A 138 2.74 7.91 3.03
CA ALA A 138 1.66 8.10 3.99
C ALA A 138 1.95 7.36 5.30
N GLU A 139 1.54 7.92 6.44
CA GLU A 139 1.42 7.14 7.66
C GLU A 139 0.08 6.39 7.61
N LEU A 140 0.17 5.06 7.62
CA LEU A 140 -1.00 4.20 7.60
C LEU A 140 -1.58 4.05 9.00
N GLU A 141 -2.89 4.18 9.10
CA GLU A 141 -3.65 3.85 10.30
C GLU A 141 -3.94 2.36 10.36
N ARG A 142 -4.35 1.78 9.23
CA ARG A 142 -4.59 0.35 9.09
C ARG A 142 -4.52 -0.12 7.64
N VAL A 143 -4.32 -1.43 7.48
CA VAL A 143 -4.41 -2.15 6.20
C VAL A 143 -5.40 -3.28 6.34
N GLU A 144 -6.37 -3.38 5.42
CA GLU A 144 -7.35 -4.46 5.37
C GLU A 144 -7.17 -5.26 4.08
N VAL A 145 -7.17 -6.58 4.18
CA VAL A 145 -7.08 -7.50 3.03
C VAL A 145 -8.31 -8.38 3.00
N LEU A 146 -9.15 -8.19 1.98
CA LEU A 146 -10.36 -8.99 1.73
C LEU A 146 -10.04 -10.09 0.74
N ARG A 147 -10.17 -11.36 1.17
CA ARG A 147 -9.79 -12.52 0.36
C ARG A 147 -10.98 -13.15 -0.35
N GLY A 148 -10.92 -13.20 -1.67
CA GLY A 148 -11.97 -13.69 -2.55
C GLY A 148 -12.86 -12.58 -3.10
N PRO A 149 -13.78 -12.92 -4.02
CA PRO A 149 -14.54 -11.93 -4.79
C PRO A 149 -15.22 -10.86 -3.92
N GLN A 150 -14.95 -9.58 -4.17
CA GLN A 150 -15.58 -8.42 -3.50
C GLN A 150 -16.43 -7.58 -4.47
N GLY A 151 -17.05 -8.25 -5.44
CA GLY A 151 -17.72 -7.61 -6.56
C GLY A 151 -18.90 -6.72 -6.19
N THR A 152 -19.53 -6.87 -5.01
CA THR A 152 -20.71 -6.06 -4.64
C THR A 152 -20.34 -4.62 -4.24
N LEU A 153 -19.51 -4.46 -3.20
CA LEU A 153 -19.21 -3.15 -2.59
C LEU A 153 -17.95 -2.47 -3.12
N TYR A 154 -17.00 -3.24 -3.67
CA TYR A 154 -15.77 -2.70 -4.23
C TYR A 154 -15.77 -2.77 -5.76
N GLY A 155 -16.41 -3.78 -6.35
CA GLY A 155 -16.72 -3.77 -7.77
C GLY A 155 -15.54 -4.14 -8.66
N LYS A 156 -15.20 -3.26 -9.61
CA LYS A 156 -14.21 -3.49 -10.68
C LYS A 156 -12.92 -4.07 -10.08
N ASN A 157 -12.36 -5.09 -10.76
CA ASN A 157 -11.04 -5.65 -10.47
C ASN A 157 -10.89 -6.31 -9.09
N THR A 158 -11.99 -6.77 -8.47
CA THR A 158 -11.95 -7.47 -7.17
C THR A 158 -12.26 -8.96 -7.23
N LEU A 159 -11.98 -9.63 -8.36
CA LEU A 159 -12.22 -11.07 -8.52
C LEU A 159 -11.39 -11.90 -7.53
N GLY A 160 -10.11 -11.55 -7.36
CA GLY A 160 -9.23 -12.16 -6.37
C GLY A 160 -9.49 -11.66 -4.95
N GLY A 161 -9.92 -10.40 -4.82
CA GLY A 161 -10.20 -9.73 -3.56
C GLY A 161 -9.84 -8.25 -3.61
N ALA A 162 -9.61 -7.65 -2.45
CA ALA A 162 -9.24 -6.25 -2.34
C ALA A 162 -8.19 -6.02 -1.23
N VAL A 163 -7.31 -5.04 -1.45
CA VAL A 163 -6.39 -4.48 -0.44
C VAL A 163 -6.80 -3.04 -0.20
N ILE A 164 -7.17 -2.71 1.03
CA ILE A 164 -7.68 -1.40 1.41
C ILE A 164 -6.71 -0.79 2.42
N LEU A 165 -6.28 0.42 2.12
CA LEU A 165 -5.27 1.14 2.87
C LEU A 165 -5.91 2.39 3.42
N HIS A 166 -5.76 2.59 4.72
CA HIS A 166 -6.31 3.73 5.42
C HIS A 166 -5.16 4.60 5.92
N THR A 167 -5.13 5.85 5.45
CA THR A 167 -4.18 6.84 5.94
C THR A 167 -4.64 7.36 7.30
N ARG A 168 -3.68 7.66 8.17
CA ARG A 168 -3.95 8.34 9.44
C ARG A 168 -4.46 9.76 9.17
N LYS A 169 -5.70 10.02 9.56
CA LYS A 169 -6.27 11.38 9.54
C LYS A 169 -5.66 12.21 10.68
N PRO A 170 -5.33 13.51 10.46
CA PRO A 170 -4.80 14.35 11.51
C PRO A 170 -5.82 14.51 12.63
N SER A 171 -5.40 14.26 13.86
CA SER A 171 -6.26 14.15 15.04
C SER A 171 -6.75 15.49 15.58
N GLY A 172 -5.99 16.56 15.32
CA GLY A 172 -6.17 17.88 15.93
C GLY A 172 -5.19 18.15 17.08
N ASP A 173 -4.43 17.14 17.50
CA ASP A 173 -3.32 17.32 18.43
C ASP A 173 -2.00 17.56 17.68
N VAL A 174 -1.03 18.14 18.38
CA VAL A 174 0.34 18.24 17.85
C VAL A 174 1.03 16.89 18.03
N GLY A 175 1.41 16.28 16.91
CA GLY A 175 2.04 14.97 16.87
C GLY A 175 3.12 14.89 15.80
N GLY A 176 3.97 13.87 15.89
CA GLY A 176 4.97 13.65 14.86
C GLY A 176 5.81 12.41 15.07
N LYS A 177 6.44 11.96 13.99
CA LYS A 177 7.29 10.78 13.95
C LYS A 177 8.42 11.03 12.95
N ALA A 178 9.62 10.63 13.30
CA ALA A 178 10.76 10.69 12.40
C ALA A 178 11.48 9.34 12.43
N THR A 179 11.76 8.81 11.24
CA THR A 179 12.49 7.56 11.04
C THR A 179 13.68 7.83 10.15
N VAL A 180 14.85 7.38 10.57
CA VAL A 180 16.07 7.40 9.76
C VAL A 180 16.59 5.98 9.67
N THR A 181 16.85 5.52 8.45
CA THR A 181 17.35 4.16 8.19
C THR A 181 18.70 4.26 7.51
N ALA A 182 19.68 3.51 8.02
CA ALA A 182 20.97 3.31 7.38
C ALA A 182 21.20 1.82 7.15
N GLY A 183 21.79 1.45 6.01
CA GLY A 183 21.96 0.04 5.65
C GLY A 183 23.13 -0.22 4.71
N ASN A 184 23.16 -1.45 4.19
CA ASN A 184 24.10 -1.86 3.14
C ASN A 184 23.92 -1.05 1.85
N TYR A 185 24.94 -1.09 0.98
CA TYR A 185 24.94 -0.39 -0.31
C TYR A 185 24.64 1.10 -0.18
N GLY A 186 25.26 1.75 0.81
CA GLY A 186 25.10 3.19 1.04
C GLY A 186 23.68 3.63 1.43
N ARG A 187 22.77 2.70 1.76
CA ARG A 187 21.36 3.00 2.02
C ARG A 187 21.18 4.09 3.09
N ARG A 188 20.39 5.11 2.75
CA ARG A 188 20.03 6.25 3.60
C ARG A 188 18.59 6.64 3.31
N ASP A 189 17.71 6.28 4.23
CA ASP A 189 16.31 6.68 4.15
C ASP A 189 15.97 7.63 5.29
N ALA A 190 15.08 8.58 5.00
CA ALA A 190 14.48 9.46 5.97
C ALA A 190 12.97 9.55 5.71
N LYS A 191 12.18 9.30 6.74
CA LYS A 191 10.72 9.53 6.74
C LYS A 191 10.38 10.46 7.89
N GLY A 192 9.59 11.48 7.62
CA GLY A 192 9.09 12.41 8.63
C GLY A 192 7.59 12.55 8.51
N TYR A 193 6.90 12.62 9.64
CA TYR A 193 5.47 12.90 9.77
C TYR A 193 5.29 13.95 10.86
N ILE A 194 4.46 14.94 10.58
CA ILE A 194 3.99 15.90 11.58
C ILE A 194 2.49 16.13 11.38
N GLU A 195 1.76 16.29 12.49
CA GLU A 195 0.37 16.71 12.52
C GLU A 195 0.19 17.85 13.52
N PHE A 196 -0.76 18.73 13.25
CA PHE A 196 -1.05 19.88 14.10
C PHE A 196 -2.46 20.43 13.83
N PRO A 197 -3.09 21.06 14.84
CA PRO A 197 -4.29 21.87 14.63
C PRO A 197 -3.94 23.14 13.85
N VAL A 198 -4.73 23.47 12.84
CA VAL A 198 -4.72 24.78 12.18
C VAL A 198 -5.62 25.75 12.95
N ASN A 199 -6.77 25.26 13.39
CA ASN A 199 -7.71 25.93 14.30
C ASN A 199 -8.58 24.85 14.99
N ASP A 200 -9.65 25.25 15.69
CA ASP A 200 -10.54 24.35 16.43
C ASP A 200 -11.31 23.35 15.54
N GLU A 201 -11.47 23.65 14.25
CA GLU A 201 -12.26 22.87 13.29
C GLU A 201 -11.40 22.15 12.24
N LEU A 202 -10.14 22.57 12.04
CA LEU A 202 -9.27 22.11 10.96
C LEU A 202 -7.94 21.62 11.53
N ALA A 203 -7.62 20.37 11.22
CA ALA A 203 -6.32 19.76 11.48
C ALA A 203 -5.59 19.44 10.17
N ALA A 204 -4.26 19.49 10.20
CA ALA A 204 -3.42 19.21 9.05
C ALA A 204 -2.27 18.27 9.42
N SER A 205 -1.80 17.50 8.45
CA SER A 205 -0.55 16.73 8.55
C SER A 205 0.26 16.79 7.27
N VAL A 206 1.57 16.61 7.44
CA VAL A 206 2.55 16.52 6.35
C VAL A 206 3.47 15.35 6.62
N SER A 207 3.59 14.46 5.63
CA SER A 207 4.56 13.37 5.60
C SER A 207 5.54 13.59 4.45
N VAL A 208 6.82 13.35 4.69
CA VAL A 208 7.88 13.40 3.68
C VAL A 208 8.69 12.11 3.71
N LEU A 209 9.11 11.65 2.54
CA LEU A 209 9.94 10.46 2.37
C LEU A 209 11.10 10.77 1.42
N SER A 210 12.29 10.32 1.80
CA SER A 210 13.46 10.24 0.94
C SER A 210 14.07 8.85 1.14
N LYS A 211 14.06 8.00 0.12
CA LYS A 211 14.80 6.74 0.10
C LYS A 211 15.97 6.85 -0.88
N ASN A 212 17.14 6.38 -0.46
CA ASN A 212 18.33 6.39 -1.31
C ASN A 212 19.18 5.16 -1.04
N ARG A 213 19.59 4.45 -2.09
CA ARG A 213 20.48 3.29 -2.01
C ARG A 213 21.34 3.24 -3.26
N ASP A 214 22.63 2.97 -3.10
CA ASP A 214 23.56 2.78 -4.20
C ASP A 214 23.22 1.47 -4.96
N PRO A 215 23.53 1.39 -6.26
CA PRO A 215 23.38 0.14 -7.00
C PRO A 215 24.29 -0.93 -6.41
N PHE A 216 23.82 -2.17 -6.43
CA PHE A 216 24.57 -3.32 -5.87
C PHE A 216 24.70 -4.50 -6.82
N VAL A 217 24.03 -4.44 -7.97
CA VAL A 217 24.24 -5.40 -9.06
C VAL A 217 25.26 -4.79 -10.01
N LYS A 218 26.45 -5.39 -10.05
CA LYS A 218 27.51 -4.88 -10.93
C LYS A 218 27.15 -5.12 -12.38
N ASN A 219 27.38 -4.15 -13.25
CA ASN A 219 27.21 -4.34 -14.68
C ASN A 219 28.55 -4.25 -15.41
N THR A 220 28.90 -5.29 -16.14
CA THR A 220 30.13 -5.32 -16.93
C THR A 220 30.07 -4.51 -18.22
N GLN A 221 28.86 -4.12 -18.65
CA GLN A 221 28.59 -3.47 -19.93
C GLN A 221 28.01 -2.05 -19.81
N GLY A 222 27.99 -1.46 -18.61
CA GLY A 222 27.40 -0.14 -18.38
C GLY A 222 27.32 0.21 -16.89
N ASP A 223 26.35 1.06 -16.55
CA ASP A 223 26.10 1.44 -15.15
C ASP A 223 25.62 0.25 -14.32
N ASP A 224 26.06 0.21 -13.07
CA ASP A 224 25.58 -0.74 -12.07
C ASP A 224 24.07 -0.56 -11.85
N ARG A 225 23.38 -1.66 -11.52
CA ARG A 225 21.92 -1.74 -11.52
C ARG A 225 21.34 -1.84 -10.12
N TRP A 226 20.04 -1.61 -10.04
CA TRP A 226 19.22 -1.83 -8.84
C TRP A 226 19.51 -0.87 -7.68
N ASP A 227 19.77 0.39 -8.02
CA ASP A 227 19.79 1.49 -7.06
C ASP A 227 18.35 1.89 -6.67
N GLU A 228 18.23 2.88 -5.78
CA GLU A 228 16.94 3.45 -5.41
C GLU A 228 17.10 4.94 -5.13
N ASN A 229 16.26 5.79 -5.72
CA ASN A 229 16.17 7.21 -5.36
C ASN A 229 14.72 7.69 -5.49
N ASN A 230 14.03 7.70 -4.35
CA ASN A 230 12.61 8.03 -4.24
C ASN A 230 12.41 9.22 -3.33
N ARG A 231 11.63 10.20 -3.77
CA ARG A 231 11.19 11.33 -2.96
C ARG A 231 9.68 11.48 -3.07
N ALA A 232 9.03 11.60 -1.93
CA ALA A 232 7.59 11.76 -1.88
C ALA A 232 7.16 12.71 -0.77
N ILE A 233 6.01 13.35 -0.99
CA ILE A 233 5.30 14.15 0.00
C ILE A 233 3.83 13.71 0.00
N HIS A 234 3.27 13.57 1.19
CA HIS A 234 1.86 13.36 1.44
C HIS A 234 1.37 14.44 2.38
N THR A 235 0.25 15.09 2.07
CA THR A 235 -0.39 16.06 2.96
C THR A 235 -1.84 15.68 3.14
N ALA A 236 -2.34 15.77 4.37
CA ALA A 236 -3.74 15.50 4.66
C ALA A 236 -4.34 16.63 5.51
N LEU A 237 -5.62 16.92 5.26
CA LEU A 237 -6.45 17.84 6.01
C LEU A 237 -7.66 17.06 6.55
N ASN A 238 -8.04 17.34 7.79
CA ASN A 238 -9.30 16.92 8.38
C ASN A 238 -10.05 18.16 8.85
N TRP A 239 -11.20 18.45 8.24
CA TRP A 239 -11.99 19.64 8.52
C TRP A 239 -13.37 19.26 9.02
N ARG A 240 -13.74 19.79 10.18
CA ARG A 240 -15.02 19.60 10.86
C ARG A 240 -15.70 20.95 11.09
N PRO A 241 -16.24 21.59 10.03
CA PRO A 241 -16.84 22.93 10.15
C PRO A 241 -18.09 22.97 11.03
N ILE A 242 -18.79 21.84 11.16
CA ILE A 242 -19.95 21.63 12.01
C ILE A 242 -19.93 20.19 12.54
N GLU A 243 -20.65 19.92 13.64
CA GLU A 243 -20.58 18.64 14.36
C GLU A 243 -20.88 17.40 13.50
N ASN A 244 -21.70 17.53 12.46
CA ASN A 244 -22.16 16.43 11.62
C ASN A 244 -21.58 16.45 10.20
N LEU A 245 -20.55 17.25 9.93
CA LEU A 245 -19.88 17.32 8.64
C LEU A 245 -18.37 17.13 8.82
N ILE A 246 -17.82 16.11 8.15
CA ILE A 246 -16.39 15.85 8.08
C ILE A 246 -15.96 15.98 6.62
N VAL A 247 -14.90 16.75 6.37
CA VAL A 247 -14.27 16.91 5.06
C VAL A 247 -12.80 16.54 5.20
N ASP A 248 -12.41 15.43 4.60
CA ASP A 248 -11.04 15.00 4.47
C ASP A 248 -10.50 15.33 3.09
N TYR A 249 -9.27 15.80 3.03
CA TYR A 249 -8.55 16.01 1.77
C TYR A 249 -7.13 15.49 1.89
N ALA A 250 -6.66 14.79 0.86
CA ALA A 250 -5.30 14.29 0.74
C ALA A 250 -4.68 14.70 -0.58
N PHE A 251 -3.38 14.98 -0.55
CA PHE A 251 -2.57 15.25 -1.73
C PHE A 251 -1.25 14.51 -1.63
N ASP A 252 -0.87 13.88 -2.73
CA ASP A 252 0.34 13.09 -2.86
C ASP A 252 1.13 13.52 -4.08
N ARG A 253 2.44 13.66 -3.90
CA ARG A 253 3.39 13.85 -5.00
C ARG A 253 4.59 12.95 -4.78
N GLN A 254 4.94 12.18 -5.81
CA GLN A 254 6.12 11.35 -5.82
C GLN A 254 6.96 11.65 -7.06
N ARG A 255 8.28 11.63 -6.85
CA ARG A 255 9.26 11.58 -7.92
C ARG A 255 10.28 10.49 -7.59
N LYS A 256 10.37 9.51 -8.47
CA LYS A 256 11.32 8.41 -8.34
C LYS A 256 12.17 8.27 -9.61
N ARG A 257 13.45 7.99 -9.42
CA ARG A 257 14.45 7.84 -10.48
C ARG A 257 15.36 6.71 -10.07
N GLU A 258 15.43 5.64 -10.84
CA GLU A 258 16.26 4.48 -10.48
C GLU A 258 16.72 3.72 -11.72
N GLN A 259 17.70 2.85 -11.52
CA GLN A 259 18.12 1.76 -12.38
C GLN A 259 17.29 0.54 -11.97
N PRO A 260 16.37 0.05 -12.82
CA PRO A 260 15.55 -1.10 -12.50
C PRO A 260 16.42 -2.35 -12.34
N MET A 261 15.84 -3.39 -11.73
CA MET A 261 16.49 -4.69 -11.66
C MET A 261 16.75 -5.22 -13.07
N ALA A 262 17.96 -5.69 -13.33
CA ALA A 262 18.33 -6.28 -14.61
C ALA A 262 17.79 -7.70 -14.78
N SER A 263 17.35 -8.02 -15.98
CA SER A 263 17.12 -9.41 -16.39
C SER A 263 18.44 -10.19 -16.44
N GLN A 264 18.38 -11.49 -16.15
CA GLN A 264 19.49 -12.43 -16.30
C GLN A 264 19.08 -13.59 -17.20
N MET A 265 19.89 -13.90 -18.21
CA MET A 265 19.66 -15.07 -19.07
C MET A 265 20.05 -16.35 -18.35
N THR A 266 19.08 -17.17 -17.95
CA THR A 266 19.34 -18.42 -17.20
C THR A 266 19.51 -19.64 -18.09
N SER A 267 19.03 -19.57 -19.33
CA SER A 267 19.23 -20.61 -20.34
C SER A 267 19.08 -20.03 -21.74
N ALA A 268 19.73 -20.69 -22.71
CA ALA A 268 19.56 -20.41 -24.13
C ALA A 268 19.54 -21.74 -24.89
N SER A 269 18.82 -21.81 -26.01
CA SER A 269 18.74 -23.02 -26.85
C SER A 269 18.76 -22.66 -28.33
N GLY A 270 19.03 -23.66 -29.18
CA GLY A 270 19.06 -23.49 -30.63
C GLY A 270 20.08 -22.43 -31.08
N TRP A 271 19.67 -21.58 -32.00
CA TRP A 271 20.53 -20.51 -32.54
C TRP A 271 20.88 -19.43 -31.49
N LEU A 272 20.00 -19.19 -30.51
CA LEU A 272 20.27 -18.27 -29.41
C LEU A 272 21.42 -18.78 -28.53
N ALA A 273 21.52 -20.09 -28.30
CA ALA A 273 22.67 -20.67 -27.57
C ALA A 273 23.98 -20.51 -28.34
N ALA A 274 23.95 -20.59 -29.68
CA ALA A 274 25.13 -20.41 -30.50
C ALA A 274 25.64 -18.96 -30.50
N MET A 275 24.74 -17.99 -30.38
CA MET A 275 25.07 -16.56 -30.39
C MET A 275 25.34 -15.98 -29.00
N TYR A 276 24.62 -16.46 -27.98
CA TYR A 276 24.54 -15.84 -26.65
C TYR A 276 24.71 -16.84 -25.50
N GLY A 277 25.12 -18.09 -25.79
CA GLY A 277 25.42 -19.07 -24.76
C GLY A 277 26.46 -18.58 -23.75
N GLN A 278 27.35 -17.66 -24.15
CA GLN A 278 28.31 -17.02 -23.25
C GLN A 278 27.68 -16.06 -22.23
N ASP A 279 26.45 -15.59 -22.45
CA ASP A 279 25.71 -14.72 -21.52
C ASP A 279 24.85 -15.53 -20.54
N VAL A 280 24.70 -16.85 -20.76
CA VAL A 280 23.92 -17.71 -19.88
C VAL A 280 24.58 -17.80 -18.50
N ARG A 281 23.81 -17.44 -17.47
CA ARG A 281 24.15 -17.56 -16.06
C ARG A 281 23.04 -18.38 -15.39
N PRO A 282 23.21 -19.70 -15.20
CA PRO A 282 22.16 -20.57 -14.65
C PRO A 282 21.92 -20.32 -13.15
N ASP A 283 22.93 -19.82 -12.45
CA ASP A 283 22.87 -19.48 -11.03
C ASP A 283 22.73 -17.95 -10.86
N ARG A 284 22.19 -17.51 -9.71
CA ARG A 284 22.05 -16.08 -9.40
C ARG A 284 23.44 -15.45 -9.26
N GLU A 285 23.70 -14.42 -10.06
CA GLU A 285 24.97 -13.69 -10.02
C GLU A 285 24.81 -12.31 -9.38
N ASP A 286 25.88 -11.85 -8.72
CA ASP A 286 25.98 -10.46 -8.23
C ASP A 286 26.45 -9.50 -9.34
N THR A 287 26.76 -10.04 -10.52
CA THR A 287 27.24 -9.29 -11.69
C THR A 287 26.46 -9.70 -12.93
N VAL A 288 25.97 -8.72 -13.66
CA VAL A 288 25.29 -8.89 -14.94
C VAL A 288 26.12 -8.29 -16.08
N SER A 289 25.73 -8.63 -17.31
CA SER A 289 26.34 -8.08 -18.51
C SER A 289 25.27 -7.38 -19.34
N THR A 290 24.35 -6.63 -18.75
CA THR A 290 23.23 -6.06 -19.50
C THR A 290 23.67 -4.86 -20.33
N PHE A 291 23.49 -4.97 -21.64
CA PHE A 291 23.80 -3.90 -22.58
C PHE A 291 22.83 -2.72 -22.47
N GLY A 292 23.34 -1.51 -22.69
CA GLY A 292 22.55 -0.29 -22.89
C GLY A 292 22.32 0.51 -21.61
N ALA A 293 21.71 1.69 -21.74
CA ALA A 293 21.21 2.43 -20.61
C ALA A 293 20.04 1.66 -19.95
N SER A 294 19.67 2.04 -18.74
CA SER A 294 18.40 1.60 -18.16
C SER A 294 17.95 2.69 -17.21
N HIS A 295 16.66 2.84 -17.02
CA HIS A 295 16.11 3.64 -15.93
C HIS A 295 14.63 3.35 -15.78
N SER A 296 14.10 3.59 -14.59
CA SER A 296 12.68 3.74 -14.32
C SER A 296 12.48 5.10 -13.68
N ASN A 297 11.77 5.97 -14.39
CA ASN A 297 11.52 7.35 -13.98
C ASN A 297 10.03 7.54 -13.77
N ILE A 298 9.59 7.78 -12.53
CA ILE A 298 8.18 7.97 -12.23
C ILE A 298 7.94 9.37 -11.66
N ASP A 299 6.89 10.00 -12.17
CA ASP A 299 6.27 11.18 -11.58
C ASP A 299 4.79 10.88 -11.37
N MET A 300 4.32 11.09 -10.15
CA MET A 300 2.95 10.79 -9.78
C MET A 300 2.39 11.92 -8.93
N THR A 301 1.16 12.33 -9.25
CA THR A 301 0.34 13.19 -8.41
C THR A 301 -0.97 12.51 -8.12
N ALA A 302 -1.47 12.59 -6.89
CA ALA A 302 -2.82 12.17 -6.56
C ALA A 302 -3.51 13.17 -5.64
N HIS A 303 -4.83 13.24 -5.78
CA HIS A 303 -5.74 14.01 -4.95
C HIS A 303 -6.85 13.08 -4.48
N GLY A 304 -7.18 13.17 -3.20
CA GLY A 304 -8.32 12.47 -2.62
C GLY A 304 -9.16 13.43 -1.80
N ALA A 305 -10.47 13.35 -1.90
CA ALA A 305 -11.40 14.10 -1.07
C ALA A 305 -12.52 13.18 -0.59
N THR A 306 -12.82 13.23 0.71
CA THR A 306 -13.98 12.55 1.28
C THR A 306 -14.83 13.57 2.03
N VAL A 307 -16.11 13.61 1.72
CA VAL A 307 -17.10 14.41 2.46
C VAL A 307 -18.08 13.45 3.10
N GLU A 308 -18.18 13.49 4.42
CA GLU A 308 -19.11 12.69 5.21
C GLU A 308 -20.08 13.61 5.95
N TYR A 309 -21.38 13.38 5.75
CA TYR A 309 -22.44 14.15 6.39
C TYR A 309 -23.40 13.22 7.12
N SER A 310 -23.43 13.36 8.45
CA SER A 310 -24.34 12.62 9.32
C SER A 310 -25.69 13.34 9.39
N LEU A 311 -26.74 12.63 9.01
CA LEU A 311 -28.11 13.10 9.01
C LEU A 311 -28.78 12.72 10.34
N ALA A 312 -29.67 13.59 10.82
CA ALA A 312 -30.54 13.23 11.93
C ALA A 312 -31.52 12.10 11.54
N ASP A 313 -31.88 11.29 12.53
CA ASP A 313 -32.83 10.19 12.38
C ASP A 313 -34.16 10.66 11.77
N ARG A 314 -34.73 9.80 10.93
CA ARG A 314 -35.97 10.06 10.19
C ARG A 314 -36.96 8.92 10.35
N GLY A 315 -37.57 8.87 11.52
CA GLY A 315 -38.64 7.92 11.83
C GLY A 315 -38.10 6.50 11.90
N THR A 316 -38.28 5.74 10.82
CA THR A 316 -37.83 4.35 10.73
C THR A 316 -36.35 4.22 10.38
N PHE A 317 -35.72 5.29 9.87
CA PHE A 317 -34.31 5.29 9.45
C PHE A 317 -33.45 6.03 10.47
N GLU A 318 -32.35 5.40 10.86
CA GLU A 318 -31.46 5.80 11.96
C GLU A 318 -30.01 5.78 11.45
N ASP A 319 -29.12 6.53 12.10
CA ASP A 319 -27.67 6.54 11.82
C ASP A 319 -27.33 6.80 10.34
N LEU A 320 -28.09 7.69 9.71
CA LEU A 320 -27.98 7.98 8.29
C LEU A 320 -26.71 8.79 7.99
N VAL A 321 -25.86 8.28 7.11
CA VAL A 321 -24.63 8.96 6.67
C VAL A 321 -24.57 9.02 5.14
N ILE A 322 -24.41 10.23 4.60
CA ILE A 322 -24.08 10.45 3.19
C ILE A 322 -22.57 10.62 3.09
N LYS A 323 -21.95 9.84 2.20
CA LYS A 323 -20.51 9.92 1.93
C LYS A 323 -20.27 10.15 0.45
N SER A 324 -19.41 11.11 0.13
CA SER A 324 -18.90 11.37 -1.21
C SER A 324 -17.39 11.16 -1.19
N ILE A 325 -16.87 10.31 -2.06
CA ILE A 325 -15.44 10.01 -2.19
C ILE A 325 -15.03 10.36 -3.61
N SER A 326 -14.08 11.28 -3.75
CA SER A 326 -13.55 11.73 -5.03
C SER A 326 -12.06 11.46 -5.07
N GLY A 327 -11.57 10.94 -6.19
CA GLY A 327 -10.14 10.70 -6.39
C GLY A 327 -9.71 11.10 -7.79
N TYR A 328 -8.56 11.76 -7.89
CA TYR A 328 -7.88 12.02 -9.16
C TYR A 328 -6.42 11.58 -9.04
N ARG A 329 -5.90 10.92 -10.06
CA ARG A 329 -4.52 10.43 -10.10
C ARG A 329 -3.94 10.66 -11.49
N SER A 330 -2.72 11.15 -11.52
CA SER A 330 -1.90 11.29 -12.72
C SER A 330 -0.56 10.59 -12.50
N VAL A 331 -0.15 9.75 -13.44
CA VAL A 331 1.09 8.99 -13.37
C VAL A 331 1.79 9.06 -14.72
N LYS A 332 3.04 9.48 -14.72
CA LYS A 332 3.96 9.36 -15.85
C LYS A 332 5.08 8.44 -15.49
N ASN A 333 5.46 7.57 -16.41
CA ASN A 333 6.62 6.74 -16.25
C ASN A 333 7.33 6.54 -17.58
N GLU A 334 8.63 6.38 -17.44
CA GLU A 334 9.53 6.09 -18.53
C GLU A 334 10.46 4.98 -18.03
N LEU A 335 10.27 3.80 -18.60
CA LEU A 335 11.04 2.63 -18.30
C LEU A 335 11.88 2.26 -19.52
N LEU A 336 13.19 2.23 -19.34
CA LEU A 336 14.14 1.79 -20.33
C LEU A 336 14.87 0.57 -19.80
N ASN A 337 14.79 -0.58 -20.48
CA ASN A 337 15.46 -1.80 -20.04
C ASN A 337 15.93 -2.70 -21.18
N ASN A 338 16.82 -3.64 -20.83
CA ASN A 338 17.17 -4.78 -21.67
C ASN A 338 16.50 -6.03 -21.08
N ALA A 339 15.36 -6.43 -21.64
CA ALA A 339 14.57 -7.54 -21.12
C ALA A 339 15.27 -8.91 -21.21
N THR A 340 16.34 -9.04 -22.01
CA THR A 340 17.01 -10.33 -22.25
C THR A 340 18.13 -10.61 -21.27
N GLY A 341 18.66 -9.58 -20.61
CA GLY A 341 19.85 -9.71 -19.78
C GLY A 341 21.14 -9.99 -20.55
N ALA A 342 21.12 -9.89 -21.89
CA ALA A 342 22.25 -10.18 -22.75
C ALA A 342 23.25 -9.01 -22.81
N SER A 343 24.48 -9.34 -23.19
CA SER A 343 25.58 -8.39 -23.40
C SER A 343 25.56 -7.64 -24.73
N SER A 344 24.47 -7.85 -25.48
CA SER A 344 24.17 -7.27 -26.78
C SER A 344 22.74 -6.69 -26.78
N PRO A 345 22.43 -5.66 -27.60
CA PRO A 345 21.08 -5.08 -27.72
C PRO A 345 20.14 -6.01 -28.50
N PHE A 346 19.90 -7.23 -28.01
CA PHE A 346 19.05 -8.18 -28.74
C PHE A 346 17.57 -7.78 -28.70
N ILE A 347 17.08 -7.40 -27.53
CA ILE A 347 15.78 -6.73 -27.34
C ILE A 347 16.01 -5.64 -26.31
N TYR A 348 15.87 -4.41 -26.75
CA TYR A 348 15.90 -3.23 -25.90
C TYR A 348 14.51 -2.61 -25.92
N ASN A 349 13.93 -2.40 -24.74
CA ASN A 349 12.56 -1.90 -24.59
C ASN A 349 12.58 -0.52 -23.94
N GLU A 350 11.83 0.39 -24.55
CA GLU A 350 11.44 1.66 -23.95
C GLU A 350 9.92 1.69 -23.81
N ASP A 351 9.46 1.70 -22.56
CA ASP A 351 8.06 1.79 -22.18
C ASP A 351 7.79 3.18 -21.61
N ILE A 352 7.04 3.98 -22.35
CA ILE A 352 6.55 5.28 -21.91
C ILE A 352 5.06 5.13 -21.65
N PHE A 353 4.63 5.56 -20.46
CA PHE A 353 3.21 5.64 -20.15
C PHE A 353 2.86 7.00 -19.54
N ASP A 354 1.69 7.51 -19.92
CA ASP A 354 1.01 8.66 -19.32
C ASP A 354 -0.41 8.22 -18.98
N TYR A 355 -0.83 8.41 -17.74
CA TYR A 355 -2.08 7.84 -17.23
C TYR A 355 -2.76 8.81 -16.28
N ASP A 356 -4.02 9.11 -16.59
CA ASP A 356 -4.90 9.88 -15.73
C ASP A 356 -6.14 9.06 -15.37
N ALA A 357 -6.59 9.20 -14.13
CA ALA A 357 -7.79 8.55 -13.65
C ALA A 357 -8.58 9.45 -12.72
N PHE A 358 -9.89 9.43 -12.88
CA PHE A 358 -10.85 10.06 -11.99
C PHE A 358 -11.85 9.04 -11.45
N THR A 359 -12.16 9.14 -10.16
CA THR A 359 -13.17 8.35 -9.48
C THR A 359 -14.11 9.25 -8.70
N GLN A 360 -15.38 8.88 -8.68
CA GLN A 360 -16.40 9.48 -7.82
C GLN A 360 -17.32 8.39 -7.30
N GLU A 361 -17.46 8.31 -5.98
CA GLU A 361 -18.41 7.44 -5.31
C GLU A 361 -19.32 8.27 -4.41
N ILE A 362 -20.62 7.99 -4.45
CA ILE A 362 -21.59 8.53 -3.48
C ILE A 362 -22.28 7.35 -2.82
N GLN A 363 -22.32 7.36 -1.50
CA GLN A 363 -22.92 6.33 -0.67
C GLN A 363 -23.93 6.96 0.29
N LEU A 364 -25.00 6.22 0.56
CA LEU A 364 -25.89 6.41 1.69
C LEU A 364 -25.87 5.13 2.53
N THR A 365 -25.52 5.27 3.80
CA THR A 365 -25.54 4.16 4.77
C THR A 365 -26.46 4.50 5.92
N GLY A 366 -26.98 3.47 6.59
CA GLY A 366 -27.67 3.65 7.86
C GLY A 366 -28.33 2.36 8.34
N ALA A 367 -29.10 2.51 9.42
CA ALA A 367 -29.93 1.47 10.00
C ALA A 367 -31.42 1.78 9.78
N ALA A 368 -32.26 0.76 9.87
CA ALA A 368 -33.70 0.90 9.78
C ALA A 368 -34.42 -0.06 10.73
N PHE A 369 -35.63 0.35 11.13
CA PHE A 369 -36.53 -0.40 12.01
C PHE A 369 -35.89 -0.75 13.37
N ASN A 370 -35.31 0.24 14.06
CA ASN A 370 -34.60 0.08 15.33
C ASN A 370 -33.44 -0.94 15.23
N GLY A 371 -32.60 -0.80 14.20
CA GLY A 371 -31.45 -1.69 13.98
C GLY A 371 -31.78 -3.10 13.50
N PHE A 372 -33.01 -3.38 13.03
CA PHE A 372 -33.32 -4.68 12.42
C PHE A 372 -32.68 -4.83 11.04
N ILE A 373 -32.52 -3.72 10.30
CA ILE A 373 -31.88 -3.70 8.99
C ILE A 373 -30.73 -2.71 8.99
N ASP A 374 -29.61 -3.16 8.46
CA ASP A 374 -28.48 -2.35 8.06
C ASP A 374 -28.42 -2.27 6.55
N PHE A 375 -28.19 -1.08 5.99
CA PHE A 375 -28.12 -0.93 4.54
C PHE A 375 -27.02 0.02 4.07
N VAL A 376 -26.57 -0.25 2.86
CA VAL A 376 -25.70 0.59 2.04
C VAL A 376 -26.31 0.69 0.65
N VAL A 377 -26.41 1.90 0.10
CA VAL A 377 -26.76 2.15 -1.30
C VAL A 377 -25.72 3.10 -1.85
N GLY A 378 -25.21 2.83 -3.04
CA GLY A 378 -24.21 3.70 -3.64
C GLY A 378 -24.21 3.72 -5.16
N ALA A 379 -23.62 4.78 -5.68
CA ALA A 379 -23.32 4.98 -7.08
C ALA A 379 -21.83 5.25 -7.23
N PHE A 380 -21.24 4.69 -8.28
CA PHE A 380 -19.81 4.80 -8.56
C PHE A 380 -19.60 5.18 -10.02
N TYR A 381 -18.64 6.07 -10.26
CA TYR A 381 -18.17 6.50 -11.56
C TYR A 381 -16.64 6.45 -11.58
N PHE A 382 -16.08 5.90 -12.65
CA PHE A 382 -14.66 5.86 -12.93
C PHE A 382 -14.42 6.18 -14.39
N ASN A 383 -13.42 7.01 -14.65
CA ASN A 383 -12.90 7.27 -15.98
C ASN A 383 -11.38 7.22 -15.92
N GLU A 384 -10.77 6.57 -16.89
CA GLU A 384 -9.33 6.58 -17.08
C GLU A 384 -8.99 6.87 -18.53
N THR A 385 -7.93 7.66 -18.72
CA THR A 385 -7.32 7.91 -20.00
C THR A 385 -5.83 7.60 -19.90
N GLY A 386 -5.25 7.01 -20.93
CA GLY A 386 -3.81 6.83 -20.92
C GLY A 386 -3.20 6.53 -22.27
N ASP A 387 -1.97 6.98 -22.44
CA ASP A 387 -1.13 6.72 -23.59
C ASP A 387 -0.03 5.75 -23.18
N TYR A 388 0.20 4.76 -24.03
CA TYR A 388 1.28 3.79 -23.88
C TYR A 388 2.04 3.64 -25.18
N SER A 389 3.35 3.81 -25.13
CA SER A 389 4.23 3.43 -26.22
C SER A 389 5.29 2.47 -25.71
N ASN A 390 5.42 1.34 -26.40
CA ASN A 390 6.49 0.39 -26.22
C ASN A 390 7.31 0.34 -27.52
N GLU A 391 8.55 0.81 -27.43
CA GLU A 391 9.51 0.73 -28.51
C GLU A 391 10.43 -0.47 -28.26
N GLN A 392 10.46 -1.42 -29.19
CA GLN A 392 11.35 -2.58 -29.15
C GLN A 392 12.34 -2.52 -30.30
N GLU A 393 13.63 -2.46 -29.94
CA GLU A 393 14.71 -2.63 -30.89
C GLU A 393 15.18 -4.09 -30.88
N ILE A 394 15.04 -4.79 -32.01
CA ILE A 394 15.49 -6.16 -32.21
C ILE A 394 16.65 -6.18 -33.21
N ASP A 395 17.86 -5.97 -32.69
CA ASP A 395 19.08 -5.76 -33.50
C ASP A 395 19.43 -6.96 -34.39
N ALA A 396 19.10 -8.19 -33.96
CA ALA A 396 19.35 -9.40 -34.77
C ALA A 396 18.64 -9.40 -36.14
N PHE A 397 17.61 -8.57 -36.30
CA PHE A 397 16.88 -8.40 -37.56
C PHE A 397 16.91 -6.96 -38.10
N ALA A 398 17.69 -6.06 -37.46
CA ALA A 398 17.57 -4.60 -37.65
C ALA A 398 16.10 -4.14 -37.63
N SER A 399 15.31 -4.79 -36.76
CA SER A 399 13.87 -4.58 -36.70
C SER A 399 13.57 -3.60 -35.58
N HIS A 400 12.74 -2.61 -35.91
CA HIS A 400 12.23 -1.63 -34.99
C HIS A 400 10.71 -1.80 -34.92
N VAL A 401 10.20 -2.07 -33.73
CA VAL A 401 8.76 -2.26 -33.51
C VAL A 401 8.30 -1.21 -32.52
N LEU A 402 7.45 -0.30 -32.99
CA LEU A 402 6.74 0.63 -32.12
C LEU A 402 5.31 0.14 -31.95
N LEU A 403 4.95 -0.19 -30.71
CA LEU A 403 3.59 -0.46 -30.30
C LEU A 403 3.08 0.78 -29.58
N THR A 404 1.93 1.28 -30.01
CA THR A 404 1.25 2.39 -29.35
C THR A 404 -0.17 1.95 -29.04
N THR A 405 -0.63 2.30 -27.84
CA THR A 405 -1.99 2.03 -27.39
C THR A 405 -2.50 3.24 -26.64
N GLU A 406 -3.72 3.65 -26.95
CA GLU A 406 -4.47 4.68 -26.24
C GLU A 406 -5.59 3.98 -25.49
N ILE A 407 -5.89 4.44 -24.28
CA ILE A 407 -6.95 3.89 -23.45
C ILE A 407 -7.89 5.02 -23.10
N ASP A 408 -9.18 4.80 -23.35
CA ASP A 408 -10.27 5.57 -22.76
C ASP A 408 -11.31 4.57 -22.25
N ASN A 409 -11.35 4.42 -20.93
CA ASN A 409 -12.29 3.51 -20.29
C ASN A 409 -13.19 4.29 -19.33
N THR A 410 -14.48 3.98 -19.37
CA THR A 410 -15.46 4.49 -18.42
C THR A 410 -16.17 3.33 -17.75
N SER A 411 -16.36 3.41 -16.43
CA SER A 411 -17.11 2.43 -15.65
C SER A 411 -18.09 3.13 -14.73
N GLN A 412 -19.34 2.68 -14.76
CA GLN A 412 -20.41 3.21 -13.94
C GLN A 412 -21.09 2.07 -13.20
N ALA A 413 -21.45 2.27 -11.94
CA ALA A 413 -22.13 1.24 -11.18
C ALA A 413 -23.16 1.80 -10.20
N LEU A 414 -24.19 1.00 -9.98
CA LEU A 414 -25.13 1.14 -8.88
C LEU A 414 -25.05 -0.12 -8.03
N PHE A 415 -24.95 0.04 -6.72
CA PHE A 415 -24.86 -1.08 -5.80
C PHE A 415 -25.67 -0.84 -4.55
N THR A 416 -26.08 -1.94 -3.94
CA THR A 416 -26.68 -1.94 -2.62
C THR A 416 -26.35 -3.22 -1.89
N GLU A 417 -26.23 -3.13 -0.58
CA GLU A 417 -26.18 -4.25 0.32
C GLU A 417 -27.13 -4.00 1.48
N VAL A 418 -27.90 -5.03 1.83
CA VAL A 418 -28.84 -5.00 2.95
C VAL A 418 -28.57 -6.22 3.82
N THR A 419 -28.35 -5.98 5.10
CA THR A 419 -28.23 -7.01 6.13
C THR A 419 -29.43 -6.93 7.05
N ALA A 420 -30.17 -8.03 7.19
CA ALA A 420 -31.27 -8.16 8.13
C ALA A 420 -30.84 -9.01 9.33
N HIS A 421 -30.98 -8.47 10.53
CA HIS A 421 -30.66 -9.13 11.79
C HIS A 421 -31.85 -9.99 12.25
N LEU A 422 -31.97 -11.18 11.69
CA LEU A 422 -33.12 -12.07 11.91
C LEU A 422 -33.20 -12.57 13.35
N THR A 423 -32.04 -12.80 13.99
CA THR A 423 -31.89 -13.14 15.41
C THR A 423 -30.55 -12.64 15.93
N ALA A 424 -30.30 -12.71 17.24
CA ALA A 424 -29.01 -12.37 17.86
C ALA A 424 -27.80 -13.22 17.40
N ARG A 425 -28.00 -14.22 16.53
CA ARG A 425 -26.94 -15.09 15.99
C ARG A 425 -27.08 -15.36 14.50
N MET A 426 -28.02 -14.70 13.82
CA MET A 426 -28.33 -15.00 12.43
C MET A 426 -28.64 -13.73 11.69
N ASP A 427 -27.74 -13.41 10.77
CA ASP A 427 -27.88 -12.32 9.82
C ASP A 427 -28.12 -12.89 8.43
N LEU A 428 -28.93 -12.19 7.65
CA LEU A 428 -29.12 -12.45 6.23
C LEU A 428 -28.68 -11.22 5.44
N THR A 429 -27.62 -11.38 4.64
CA THR A 429 -27.10 -10.31 3.79
C THR A 429 -27.44 -10.58 2.33
N LEU A 430 -27.98 -9.57 1.64
CA LEU A 430 -28.22 -9.56 0.21
C LEU A 430 -27.53 -8.36 -0.42
N GLY A 431 -26.62 -8.63 -1.35
CA GLY A 431 -25.91 -7.63 -2.13
C GLY A 431 -26.27 -7.70 -3.60
N VAL A 432 -26.51 -6.54 -4.23
CA VAL A 432 -26.74 -6.42 -5.67
C VAL A 432 -25.87 -5.30 -6.22
N ARG A 433 -25.21 -5.56 -7.35
CA ARG A 433 -24.48 -4.56 -8.11
C ARG A 433 -24.80 -4.70 -9.59
N TYR A 434 -25.07 -3.57 -10.23
CA TYR A 434 -25.08 -3.42 -11.67
C TYR A 434 -23.88 -2.56 -12.07
N THR A 435 -23.13 -2.98 -13.09
CA THR A 435 -21.99 -2.24 -13.60
C THR A 435 -22.03 -2.26 -15.12
N GLU A 436 -21.84 -1.08 -15.69
CA GLU A 436 -21.68 -0.86 -17.13
C GLU A 436 -20.26 -0.35 -17.36
N GLU A 437 -19.58 -0.96 -18.32
CA GLU A 437 -18.21 -0.60 -18.68
C GLU A 437 -18.11 -0.39 -20.18
N ASP A 438 -17.59 0.77 -20.56
CA ASP A 438 -17.16 1.09 -21.91
C ASP A 438 -15.64 1.10 -21.93
N ARG A 439 -15.05 0.40 -22.90
CA ARG A 439 -13.60 0.27 -23.03
C ARG A 439 -13.18 0.50 -24.47
N GLU A 440 -12.32 1.48 -24.69
CA GLU A 440 -11.64 1.75 -25.96
C GLU A 440 -10.14 1.54 -25.76
N GLN A 441 -9.54 0.67 -26.60
CA GLN A 441 -8.12 0.29 -26.57
C GLN A 441 -7.57 0.17 -27.99
#